data_AF-A0AAP9XWG9-F1
#
_entry.id   AF-A0AAP9XWG9-F1
#
_cell.length_a   1.000
_cell.length_b   1.000
_cell.length_c   1.000
_cell.angle_alpha   90.00
_cell.angle_beta   90.00
_cell.angle_gamma   90.00
#
_symmetry.space_group_name_H-M   'P 1'
#
loop_
_entity.id
_entity.type
_entity.pdbx_description
1 polymer ?
#
loop_
_entity_poly.entity_id
_entity_poly.type
_entity_poly.pdbx_seq_one_letter_code
_entity_poly.pdbx_strand_id
1 'polypeptide(L)'
;MAARQQFQKALMLLDRGAIERGEAVLHQVIEDAGRENDQIALVQGLVCLGDLLHETNRPSEARPYLERAVKETRDDDLLAQEFARAWELLRVANTSHPRIWSR
;
A
#
# COMPACT_ATOMS: atom_id res chain seq x y z
N MET A 1 -13.63 17.05 0.50
CA MET A 1 -13.44 17.22 1.96
C MET A 1 -12.19 16.47 2.28
N ALA A 2 -11.24 17.03 3.03
CA ALA A 2 -9.93 16.38 3.22
C ALA A 2 -10.11 14.92 3.67
N ALA A 3 -9.60 13.95 2.89
CA ALA A 3 -9.77 12.51 3.13
C ALA A 3 -9.45 12.12 4.60
N ARG A 4 -8.47 12.81 5.20
CA ARG A 4 -8.09 12.70 6.61
C ARG A 4 -9.23 12.96 7.62
N GLN A 5 -10.11 13.93 7.36
CA GLN A 5 -11.26 14.21 8.24
C GLN A 5 -12.30 13.09 8.18
N GLN A 6 -12.54 12.54 6.98
CA GLN A 6 -13.41 11.39 6.81
C GLN A 6 -12.81 10.14 7.46
N PHE A 7 -11.49 9.98 7.39
CA PHE A 7 -10.79 8.88 8.07
C PHE A 7 -10.98 8.95 9.59
N GLN A 8 -10.80 10.12 10.21
CA GLN A 8 -11.06 10.30 11.64
C GLN A 8 -12.52 9.98 11.99
N LYS A 9 -13.48 10.39 11.16
CA LYS A 9 -14.89 10.07 11.35
C LYS A 9 -15.14 8.56 11.27
N ALA A 10 -14.50 7.85 10.34
CA ALA A 10 -14.60 6.40 10.23
C ALA A 10 -14.14 5.71 11.53
N LEU A 11 -12.96 6.09 12.04
CA LEU A 11 -12.44 5.56 13.30
C LEU A 11 -13.42 5.79 14.46
N MET A 12 -13.97 6.99 14.59
CA MET A 12 -14.97 7.29 15.63
C MET A 12 -16.25 6.44 15.51
N LEU A 13 -16.65 6.05 14.30
CA LEU A 13 -17.79 5.16 14.09
C LEU A 13 -17.45 3.72 14.49
N LEU A 14 -16.25 3.25 14.15
CA LEU A 14 -15.77 1.93 14.52
C LEU A 14 -15.61 1.78 16.04
N ASP A 15 -15.03 2.78 16.72
CA ASP A 15 -14.90 2.81 18.19
C ASP A 15 -16.25 2.71 18.90
N ARG A 16 -17.34 3.18 18.26
CA ARG A 16 -18.71 3.12 18.78
C ARG A 16 -19.44 1.82 18.41
N GLY A 17 -18.76 0.89 17.73
CA GLY A 17 -19.34 -0.35 17.23
C GLY A 17 -20.24 -0.19 16.01
N ALA A 18 -20.28 0.99 15.37
CA ALA A 18 -21.05 1.24 14.16
C ALA A 18 -20.31 0.73 12.92
N ILE A 19 -20.05 -0.58 12.88
CA ILE A 19 -19.18 -1.27 11.91
C ILE A 19 -19.55 -0.96 10.46
N GLU A 20 -20.81 -1.18 10.07
CA GLU A 20 -21.28 -0.96 8.69
C GLU A 20 -21.08 0.49 8.23
N ARG A 21 -21.33 1.45 9.12
CA ARG A 21 -21.16 2.88 8.81
C ARG A 21 -19.69 3.25 8.74
N GLY A 22 -18.86 2.68 9.62
CA GLY A 22 -17.41 2.86 9.58
C GLY A 22 -16.80 2.33 8.29
N GLU A 23 -17.17 1.10 7.89
CA GLU A 23 -16.77 0.47 6.63
C GLU A 23 -17.13 1.34 5.41
N ALA A 24 -18.38 1.82 5.34
CA ALA A 24 -18.83 2.69 4.25
C ALA A 24 -18.02 4.00 4.17
N VAL A 25 -17.67 4.61 5.32
CA VAL A 25 -16.84 5.82 5.33
C VAL A 25 -15.40 5.50 4.93
N LEU A 26 -14.83 4.35 5.33
CA LEU A 26 -13.49 3.92 4.89
C LEU A 26 -13.41 3.76 3.37
N HIS A 27 -14.44 3.21 2.73
CA HIS A 27 -14.51 3.16 1.27
C HIS A 27 -14.44 4.55 0.64
N GLN A 28 -15.18 5.52 1.19
CA GLN A 28 -15.15 6.89 0.71
C GLN A 28 -13.78 7.54 0.90
N VAL A 29 -13.11 7.27 2.04
CA VAL A 29 -11.75 7.75 2.31
C VAL A 29 -10.77 7.24 1.26
N ILE A 30 -10.81 5.95 0.92
CA ILE A 30 -9.92 5.34 -0.07
C ILE A 30 -10.15 5.98 -1.45
N GLU A 31 -11.41 6.21 -1.82
CA GLU A 31 -11.76 6.82 -3.10
C GLU A 31 -11.31 8.27 -3.17
N ASP A 32 -11.62 9.06 -2.15
CA ASP A 32 -11.27 10.49 -2.10
C ASP A 32 -9.76 10.69 -1.99
N ALA A 33 -9.06 9.90 -1.16
CA ALA A 33 -7.60 9.95 -1.05
C ALA A 33 -6.90 9.59 -2.38
N GLY A 34 -7.43 8.62 -3.12
CA GLY A 34 -6.94 8.30 -4.46
C GLY A 34 -7.14 9.44 -5.46
N ARG A 35 -8.26 10.16 -5.39
CA ARG A 35 -8.52 11.35 -6.24
C ARG A 35 -7.64 12.55 -5.84
N GLU A 36 -7.43 12.74 -4.55
CA GLU A 36 -6.66 13.85 -3.98
C GLU A 36 -5.13 13.58 -4.03
N ASN A 37 -4.69 12.39 -4.47
CA ASN A 37 -3.30 11.90 -4.39
C ASN A 37 -2.71 11.98 -2.97
N ASP A 38 -3.56 11.79 -1.95
CA ASP A 38 -3.12 11.70 -0.54
C ASP A 38 -2.74 10.24 -0.24
N GLN A 39 -1.50 9.86 -0.58
CA GLN A 39 -0.99 8.50 -0.37
C GLN A 39 -1.07 8.07 1.10
N ILE A 40 -0.89 9.01 2.04
CA ILE A 40 -0.95 8.71 3.47
C ILE A 40 -2.37 8.30 3.86
N ALA A 41 -3.37 9.12 3.52
CA ALA A 41 -4.77 8.80 3.82
C ALA A 41 -5.24 7.55 3.06
N LEU A 42 -4.74 7.33 1.85
CA LEU A 42 -5.04 6.15 1.05
C LEU A 42 -4.56 4.87 1.73
N VAL A 43 -3.28 4.81 2.12
CA VAL A 43 -2.71 3.65 2.81
C VAL A 43 -3.39 3.41 4.15
N GLN A 44 -3.64 4.48 4.93
CA GLN A 44 -4.35 4.37 6.21
C GLN A 44 -5.76 3.81 6.06
N GLY A 45 -6.50 4.28 5.05
CA GLY A 45 -7.84 3.78 4.74
C GLY A 45 -7.83 2.31 4.33
N LEU A 46 -6.90 1.93 3.45
CA LEU A 46 -6.75 0.54 2.97
C LEU A 46 -6.40 -0.44 4.09
N VAL A 47 -5.46 -0.08 4.97
CA VAL A 47 -5.06 -0.91 6.12
C VAL A 47 -6.21 -1.04 7.11
N CYS A 48 -6.84 0.08 7.48
CA CYS A 48 -7.94 0.07 8.45
C CYS A 48 -9.14 -0.74 7.95
N LEU A 49 -9.46 -0.66 6.65
CA LEU A 49 -10.49 -1.50 6.04
C LEU A 49 -10.11 -2.98 6.04
N GLY A 50 -8.84 -3.30 5.74
CA GLY A 50 -8.32 -4.67 5.82
C GLY A 50 -8.43 -5.26 7.23
N ASP A 51 -8.04 -4.51 8.25
CA ASP A 51 -8.13 -4.92 9.65
C ASP A 51 -9.58 -5.15 10.08
N LEU A 52 -10.47 -4.22 9.72
CA LEU A 52 -11.91 -4.36 9.99
C LEU A 52 -12.50 -5.63 9.38
N LEU A 53 -12.12 -5.93 8.13
CA LEU A 53 -12.56 -7.14 7.43
C LEU A 53 -12.00 -8.41 8.08
N HIS A 54 -10.78 -8.36 8.62
CA HIS A 54 -10.24 -9.46 9.42
C HIS A 54 -11.02 -9.68 10.72
N GLU A 55 -11.29 -8.61 11.48
CA GLU A 55 -12.04 -8.67 12.74
C GLU A 55 -13.48 -9.14 12.54
N THR A 56 -14.08 -8.83 11.39
CA THR A 56 -15.43 -9.28 11.01
C THR A 56 -15.46 -10.64 10.31
N ASN A 57 -14.35 -11.41 10.36
CA ASN A 57 -14.22 -12.76 9.81
C ASN A 57 -14.41 -12.83 8.28
N ARG A 58 -14.03 -11.77 7.55
CA ARG A 58 -14.01 -11.61 6.08
C ARG A 58 -12.57 -11.45 5.53
N PRO A 59 -11.60 -12.32 5.89
CA PRO A 59 -10.19 -12.16 5.48
C PRO A 59 -9.97 -12.24 3.96
N SER A 60 -10.84 -12.96 3.24
CA SER A 60 -10.80 -13.05 1.78
C SER A 60 -11.06 -11.69 1.11
N GLU A 61 -11.90 -10.86 1.70
CA GLU A 61 -12.22 -9.52 1.21
C GLU A 61 -11.17 -8.49 1.63
N ALA A 62 -10.50 -8.71 2.77
CA ALA A 62 -9.40 -7.86 3.25
C ALA A 62 -8.17 -7.88 2.33
N ARG A 63 -7.85 -9.07 1.81
CA ARG A 63 -6.64 -9.34 1.02
C ARG A 63 -6.34 -8.32 -0.09
N PRO A 64 -7.26 -8.00 -1.02
CA PRO A 64 -6.96 -7.03 -2.09
C PRO A 64 -6.65 -5.61 -1.55
N TYR A 65 -7.25 -5.20 -0.43
CA TYR A 65 -6.98 -3.88 0.16
C TYR A 65 -5.58 -3.82 0.77
N LEU A 66 -5.17 -4.89 1.47
CA LEU A 66 -3.84 -4.99 2.07
C LEU A 66 -2.74 -5.12 1.00
N GLU A 67 -2.97 -5.90 -0.05
CA GLU A 67 -2.04 -6.00 -1.19
C GLU A 67 -1.85 -4.64 -1.87
N ARG A 68 -2.94 -3.87 -2.04
CA ARG A 68 -2.86 -2.50 -2.56
C ARG A 68 -2.10 -1.58 -1.61
N ALA A 69 -2.36 -1.61 -0.31
CA ALA A 69 -1.66 -0.78 0.67
C ALA A 69 -0.13 -0.98 0.60
N VAL A 70 0.32 -2.24 0.52
CA VAL A 70 1.76 -2.57 0.38
C VAL A 70 2.33 -2.03 -0.94
N LYS A 71 1.56 -2.05 -2.02
CA LYS A 71 2.01 -1.52 -3.32
C LYS A 71 2.16 0.00 -3.28
N GLU A 72 1.18 0.72 -2.72
CA GLU A 72 1.20 2.19 -2.60
C GLU A 72 2.35 2.66 -1.70
N THR A 73 2.60 1.99 -0.56
CA THR A 73 3.75 2.30 0.32
C THR A 73 5.10 2.13 -0.38
N ARG A 74 5.21 1.19 -1.32
CA ARG A 74 6.45 0.92 -2.05
C ARG A 74 6.72 1.90 -3.19
N ASP A 75 5.73 2.68 -3.61
CA ASP A 75 5.90 3.68 -4.67
C ASP A 75 6.61 4.94 -4.15
N ASP A 76 6.59 5.20 -2.83
CA ASP A 76 7.22 6.37 -2.19
C ASP A 76 8.63 6.13 -1.62
N ASP A 77 9.01 4.89 -1.31
CA ASP A 77 10.30 4.61 -0.67
C ASP A 77 11.46 4.52 -1.67
N LEU A 78 12.11 5.68 -1.93
CA LEU A 78 13.57 5.97 -1.82
C LEU A 78 14.64 5.01 -2.42
N LEU A 79 14.27 3.87 -3.00
CA LEU A 79 15.17 2.80 -3.45
C LEU A 79 15.13 2.60 -4.96
N ALA A 80 14.34 3.36 -5.71
CA ALA A 80 14.36 3.31 -7.17
C ALA A 80 15.79 3.54 -7.73
N GLN A 81 16.54 4.49 -7.15
CA GLN A 81 17.94 4.73 -7.52
C GLN A 81 18.88 3.60 -7.08
N GLU A 82 18.67 3.01 -5.90
CA GLU A 82 19.50 1.89 -5.42
C GLU A 82 19.21 0.60 -6.19
N PHE A 83 17.97 0.38 -6.64
CA PHE A 83 17.62 -0.69 -7.58
C PHE A 83 18.26 -0.46 -8.94
N ALA A 84 18.22 0.76 -9.49
CA ALA A 84 18.91 1.09 -10.75
C ALA A 84 20.43 0.83 -10.64
N ARG A 85 21.04 1.21 -9.51
CA ARG A 85 22.46 1.01 -9.23
C ARG A 85 22.82 -0.47 -9.04
N ALA A 86 21.97 -1.25 -8.37
CA ALA A 86 22.15 -2.69 -8.22
C ALA A 86 22.05 -3.43 -9.58
N TRP A 87 21.15 -3.00 -10.46
CA TRP A 87 21.04 -3.52 -11.82
C TRP A 87 22.28 -3.21 -12.68
N GLU A 88 22.84 -2.01 -12.56
CA GLU A 88 24.08 -1.63 -13.24
C GLU A 88 25.26 -2.53 -12.79
N LEU A 89 25.41 -2.76 -11.49
CA LEU A 89 26.47 -3.59 -10.92
C LEU A 89 26.35 -5.08 -11.32
N LEU A 90 25.13 -5.62 -11.37
CA LEU A 90 24.86 -6.98 -11.85
C LEU A 90 25.25 -7.16 -13.33
N ARG A 91 25.01 -6.14 -14.16
CA ARG A 91 25.42 -6.14 -15.58
C ARG A 91 26.94 -6.22 -15.73
N VAL A 92 27.68 -5.44 -14.96
CA VAL A 92 29.16 -5.45 -15.00
C VAL A 92 29.70 -6.80 -14.50
N ALA A 93 29.18 -7.33 -13.40
CA ALA A 93 29.59 -8.63 -12.86
C ALA A 93 29.33 -9.81 -13.83
N ASN A 94 28.31 -9.70 -14.69
CA ASN A 94 28.01 -10.73 -15.70
C ASN A 94 28.86 -10.60 -16.98
N THR A 95 29.63 -9.52 -17.14
CA THR A 95 30.57 -9.34 -18.26
C THR A 95 32.01 -9.76 -17.94
N SER A 96 32.34 -9.97 -16.66
CA SER A 96 33.65 -10.49 -16.21
C SER A 96 33.63 -12.00 -15.98
N HIS A 97 33.10 -12.77 -16.93
CA HIS A 97 33.61 -14.12 -17.19
C HIS A 97 34.70 -14.00 -18.27
N PRO A 98 36.00 -13.92 -17.92
CA PRO A 98 37.03 -14.04 -18.93
C PRO A 98 36.94 -15.44 -19.53
N ARG A 99 36.51 -15.53 -20.80
CA ARG A 99 36.68 -16.72 -21.62
C ARG A 99 38.18 -16.95 -21.80
N ILE A 100 38.81 -17.61 -20.84
CA ILE A 100 40.13 -18.21 -21.00
C ILE A 100 39.93 -19.70 -21.17
N TRP A 101 39.42 -20.10 -22.33
CA TRP A 101 39.71 -21.40 -22.93
C TRP A 101 39.79 -21.18 -24.43
N SER A 102 41.01 -20.98 -24.91
CA SER A 102 41.37 -21.07 -26.33
C SER A 102 42.62 -21.93 -26.41
N ARG A 103 42.41 -23.13 -26.96
CA ARG A 103 43.35 -24.21 -27.29
C ARG A 103 43.77 -25.14 -26.17
#